data_AF-A0A1X2I7J4-F1
#
_entry.id   AF-A0A1X2I7J4-F1
#
_cell.length_a   1.000
_cell.length_b   1.000
_cell.length_c   1.000
_cell.angle_alpha   90.00
_cell.angle_beta   90.00
_cell.angle_gamma   90.00
#
_symmetry.space_group_name_H-M   'P 1'
#
loop_
_entity.id
_entity.type
_entity.pdbx_description
1 polymer ?
#
loop_
_entity_poly.entity_id
_entity_poly.type
_entity_poly.pdbx_seq_one_letter_code
_entity_poly.pdbx_strand_id
1 'polypeptide(L)'
;MVWFFGKKDNDNNDDQERLNGHDQQDNHDPSQSPYAPKEQDEELPMDLGSLQDIFSFSFIRGRPITNFLLAILWSIGLPILLYHILLPHLGQVLAMIIASSPPLAIVVLRIFKEKAVDILGIVAGLSFLISGIISIAEPEEKTSAICESIVPLLVGVFCLASLIPIRIGNFESRPLIFQVANQVMPRQEEDENLNAYDHRRRQQQQQPSTKRQKLDYLYTHMSRFRQDMRVMTACWGITLVVTFIVKVIVVLTNVDTGYAETVGYIVFGLATGLMIMFTWFYTKVVKRHVTDSTKEGLHNATWGVQTMGNTFGQVLNIANPATGCQKLIEIDDERRLRGFYDKRMSQEVSGDALGDEFKGYVFRISGGNDKQGFPMKQGVLLPHRVRLLLSKGHSCYRPRRTGERKRKSVRGCIVSSDLSVLSLVVVKQGEQDIPGLTDTAVPKRLGPKRASKIRKFFNLSHADDVRNPKIQRLVTPATLQRKRHRVAIKRRRAEASKEAEAEYKQLLAKRVKETKEKKLERRRTSSMQKSASA
;
A
#
# COMPACT_ATOMS: atom_id res chain seq x y z
N MET A 1 -31.25 2.04 34.00
CA MET A 1 -31.41 3.38 33.40
C MET A 1 -30.57 4.33 34.24
N VAL A 2 -29.54 4.94 33.63
CA VAL A 2 -28.78 6.13 34.06
C VAL A 2 -28.10 6.10 35.46
N TRP A 3 -26.76 6.09 35.46
CA TRP A 3 -25.96 6.66 36.55
C TRP A 3 -25.15 7.84 36.02
N PHE A 4 -25.33 8.99 36.67
CA PHE A 4 -24.71 10.27 36.36
C PHE A 4 -23.37 10.42 37.11
N PHE A 5 -22.50 11.23 36.52
CA PHE A 5 -21.16 11.62 36.95
C PHE A 5 -21.08 12.28 38.35
N GLY A 6 -19.93 12.09 38.99
CA GLY A 6 -19.40 12.94 40.07
C GLY A 6 -17.89 12.79 40.18
N LYS A 7 -17.15 13.70 39.54
CA LYS A 7 -15.68 13.80 39.54
C LYS A 7 -15.21 14.59 40.77
N LYS A 8 -14.14 14.15 41.44
CA LYS A 8 -13.30 15.04 42.25
C LYS A 8 -11.84 14.57 42.26
N ASP A 9 -10.96 15.56 42.20
CA ASP A 9 -9.55 15.51 41.85
C ASP A 9 -8.66 15.08 43.02
N ASN A 10 -7.67 14.24 42.74
CA ASN A 10 -6.25 14.39 43.10
C ASN A 10 -5.52 13.13 42.64
N ASP A 11 -4.38 13.28 41.96
CA ASP A 11 -3.21 12.37 42.00
C ASP A 11 -2.27 12.75 40.85
N ASN A 12 -1.40 13.72 41.15
CA ASN A 12 -0.35 14.24 40.25
C ASN A 12 1.04 13.68 40.62
N ASN A 13 1.12 12.54 41.32
CA ASN A 13 2.40 11.98 41.79
C ASN A 13 2.69 10.52 41.38
N ASP A 14 1.75 9.79 40.76
CA ASP A 14 1.95 8.37 40.42
C ASP A 14 2.48 8.13 38.99
N ASP A 15 2.54 9.17 38.15
CA ASP A 15 3.03 9.07 36.78
C ASP A 15 4.55 9.24 36.64
N GLN A 16 5.25 9.64 37.71
CA GLN A 16 6.71 9.85 37.70
C GLN A 16 7.52 8.59 38.06
N GLU A 17 6.95 7.60 38.75
CA GLU A 17 7.62 6.32 39.03
C GLU A 17 7.48 5.29 37.91
N ARG A 18 6.52 5.45 36.99
CA ARG A 18 6.37 4.56 35.81
C ARG A 18 7.36 4.82 34.69
N LEU A 19 8.18 5.88 34.79
CA LEU A 19 9.16 6.26 33.76
C LEU A 19 10.62 5.89 34.09
N ASN A 20 10.92 5.41 35.31
CA ASN A 20 12.30 5.15 35.75
C ASN A 20 12.67 3.67 35.94
N GLY A 21 11.81 2.72 35.54
CA GLY A 21 11.99 1.28 35.82
C GLY A 21 12.38 0.38 34.64
N HIS A 22 12.71 0.91 33.46
CA HIS A 22 12.95 0.10 32.26
C HIS A 22 14.15 0.55 31.42
N ASP A 23 15.20 1.06 32.07
CA ASP A 23 16.51 1.25 31.45
C ASP A 23 17.55 0.34 32.10
N GLN A 24 17.52 -0.94 31.75
CA GLN A 24 18.69 -1.83 31.80
C GLN A 24 18.39 -3.10 30.98
N GLN A 25 19.23 -3.35 29.95
CA GLN A 25 19.21 -4.41 28.91
C GLN A 25 18.34 -4.09 27.68
N ASP A 26 18.81 -3.94 26.44
CA ASP A 26 20.12 -4.10 25.78
C ASP A 26 20.21 -3.04 24.66
N ASN A 27 21.24 -2.19 24.68
CA ASN A 27 21.56 -1.28 23.58
C ASN A 27 22.26 -2.06 22.47
N HIS A 28 21.51 -2.61 21.52
CA HIS A 28 22.07 -3.10 20.27
C HIS A 28 21.73 -2.11 19.15
N ASP A 29 22.75 -1.37 18.68
CA ASP A 29 22.63 -0.46 17.54
C ASP A 29 22.23 -1.25 16.26
N PRO A 30 21.12 -0.92 15.58
CA PRO A 30 20.69 -1.60 14.36
C PRO A 30 21.72 -1.53 13.22
N SER A 31 22.58 -0.51 13.17
CA SER A 31 23.70 -0.40 12.22
C SER A 31 24.89 -1.31 12.56
N GLN A 32 24.95 -1.82 13.78
CA GLN A 32 25.99 -2.77 14.22
C GLN A 32 25.50 -4.22 14.19
N SER A 33 24.30 -4.48 13.67
CA SER A 33 23.85 -5.83 13.36
C SER A 33 24.81 -6.48 12.35
N PRO A 34 25.26 -7.73 12.56
CA PRO A 34 26.13 -8.45 11.62
C PRO A 34 25.54 -8.60 10.19
N TYR A 35 24.26 -8.26 10.03
CA TYR A 35 23.45 -8.42 8.83
C TYR A 35 23.07 -7.08 8.16
N ALA A 36 23.50 -5.93 8.68
CA ALA A 36 23.27 -4.63 8.08
C ALA A 36 24.16 -4.45 6.82
N PRO A 37 23.61 -4.04 5.66
CA PRO A 37 24.42 -3.78 4.47
C PRO A 37 25.41 -2.64 4.74
N LYS A 38 26.68 -2.81 4.35
CA LYS A 38 27.72 -1.77 4.51
C LYS A 38 27.92 -1.03 3.19
N GLU A 39 28.41 0.22 3.26
CA GLU A 39 28.61 1.14 2.13
C GLU A 39 29.31 0.54 0.90
N GLN A 40 30.14 -0.49 1.07
CA GLN A 40 30.89 -1.13 -0.03
C GLN A 40 30.04 -2.10 -0.89
N ASP A 41 28.80 -2.39 -0.48
CA ASP A 41 27.84 -3.21 -1.24
C ASP A 41 27.00 -2.39 -2.23
N GLU A 42 27.17 -1.06 -2.29
CA GLU A 42 26.34 -0.12 -3.06
C GLU A 42 26.60 -0.12 -4.57
N GLU A 43 27.76 -0.59 -5.04
CA GLU A 43 28.14 -0.48 -6.46
C GLU A 43 27.84 -1.71 -7.32
N LEU A 44 27.39 -2.82 -6.72
CA LEU A 44 27.05 -4.02 -7.49
C LEU A 44 25.53 -4.20 -7.52
N PRO A 45 24.93 -4.43 -8.71
CA PRO A 45 23.52 -4.72 -8.79
C PRO A 45 23.25 -5.97 -7.94
N MET A 46 22.47 -5.79 -6.87
CA MET A 46 21.94 -6.89 -6.09
C MET A 46 21.27 -7.85 -7.07
N ASP A 47 21.82 -9.05 -7.25
CA ASP A 47 21.25 -10.04 -8.15
C ASP A 47 19.91 -10.54 -7.59
N LEU A 48 18.87 -9.78 -7.93
CA LEU A 48 17.48 -10.01 -7.59
C LEU A 48 16.92 -11.26 -8.28
N GLY A 49 17.70 -11.96 -9.12
CA GLY A 49 17.34 -13.27 -9.66
C GLY A 49 16.88 -14.24 -8.57
N SER A 50 17.51 -14.18 -7.38
CA SER A 50 17.19 -15.07 -6.24
C SER A 50 15.85 -14.79 -5.53
N LEU A 51 15.24 -13.60 -5.69
CA LEU A 51 13.89 -13.27 -5.19
C LEU A 51 12.80 -13.54 -6.23
N GLN A 52 13.18 -13.56 -7.52
CA GLN A 52 12.28 -13.92 -8.62
C GLN A 52 11.87 -15.39 -8.56
N ASP A 53 12.74 -16.28 -8.04
CA ASP A 53 12.48 -17.73 -7.95
C ASP A 53 11.66 -18.17 -6.73
N ILE A 54 11.64 -17.38 -5.65
CA ILE A 54 10.97 -17.76 -4.38
C ILE A 54 9.44 -17.81 -4.53
N PHE A 55 8.87 -17.04 -5.47
CA PHE A 55 7.42 -16.77 -5.55
C PHE A 55 6.82 -16.93 -6.95
N SER A 56 7.58 -17.42 -7.94
CA SER A 56 7.14 -17.53 -9.34
C SER A 56 6.77 -18.94 -9.79
N PHE A 57 6.78 -19.93 -8.88
CA PHE A 57 6.76 -21.36 -9.24
C PHE A 57 7.90 -21.77 -10.21
N SER A 58 8.87 -20.88 -10.48
CA SER A 58 10.12 -21.16 -11.21
C SER A 58 10.98 -22.20 -10.50
N PHE A 59 10.74 -22.49 -9.21
CA PHE A 59 11.38 -23.59 -8.49
C PHE A 59 11.19 -24.96 -9.17
N ILE A 60 10.17 -25.10 -10.05
CA ILE A 60 9.90 -26.29 -10.85
C ILE A 60 10.82 -26.38 -12.08
N ARG A 61 11.40 -25.26 -12.54
CA ARG A 61 12.38 -25.25 -13.63
C ARG A 61 13.77 -25.58 -13.08
N GLY A 62 14.10 -26.87 -13.10
CA GLY A 62 15.49 -27.32 -13.24
C GLY A 62 16.09 -28.25 -12.19
N ARG A 63 15.39 -28.67 -11.11
CA ARG A 63 15.94 -29.64 -10.10
C ARG A 63 14.84 -30.54 -9.47
N PRO A 64 15.17 -31.70 -8.85
CA PRO A 64 14.38 -32.91 -8.97
C PRO A 64 13.17 -32.91 -8.02
N ILE A 65 11.98 -32.93 -8.62
CA ILE A 65 10.67 -33.04 -7.97
C ILE A 65 10.58 -34.31 -7.08
N THR A 66 11.50 -35.25 -7.28
CA THR A 66 11.57 -36.54 -6.59
C THR A 66 11.67 -36.43 -5.08
N ASN A 67 12.47 -35.53 -4.49
CA ASN A 67 12.60 -35.44 -3.02
C ASN A 67 11.33 -34.91 -2.33
N PHE A 68 10.62 -33.99 -2.99
CA PHE A 68 9.34 -33.47 -2.50
C PHE A 68 8.24 -34.51 -2.63
N LEU A 69 8.18 -35.22 -3.77
CA LEU A 69 7.27 -36.34 -3.96
C LEU A 69 7.60 -37.50 -3.00
N LEU A 70 8.88 -37.78 -2.73
CA LEU A 70 9.29 -38.78 -1.75
C LEU A 70 8.83 -38.37 -0.35
N ALA A 71 8.99 -37.10 0.04
CA ALA A 71 8.55 -36.63 1.34
C ALA A 71 7.03 -36.80 1.52
N ILE A 72 6.23 -36.45 0.51
CA ILE A 72 4.77 -36.66 0.49
C ILE A 72 4.44 -38.16 0.55
N LEU A 73 5.14 -38.97 -0.24
CA LEU A 73 4.97 -40.43 -0.29
C LEU A 73 5.27 -41.07 1.08
N TRP A 74 6.32 -40.63 1.77
CA TRP A 74 6.68 -41.12 3.10
C TRP A 74 5.81 -40.55 4.22
N SER A 75 5.27 -39.33 4.10
CA SER A 75 4.42 -38.71 5.13
C SER A 75 2.95 -39.10 5.06
N ILE A 76 2.44 -39.38 3.86
CA ILE A 76 1.02 -39.69 3.62
C ILE A 76 0.85 -41.12 3.07
N GLY A 77 1.70 -41.52 2.12
CA GLY A 77 1.62 -42.84 1.49
C GLY A 77 1.99 -43.99 2.43
N LEU A 78 3.04 -43.84 3.25
CA LEU A 78 3.45 -44.89 4.19
C LEU A 78 2.37 -45.21 5.24
N PRO A 79 1.75 -44.23 5.93
CA PRO A 79 0.64 -44.50 6.85
C PRO A 79 -0.53 -45.26 6.20
N ILE A 80 -0.93 -44.87 4.99
CA ILE A 80 -2.04 -45.51 4.26
C ILE A 80 -1.67 -46.96 3.89
N LEU A 81 -0.45 -47.17 3.39
CA LEU A 81 0.07 -48.49 3.07
C LEU A 81 0.12 -49.39 4.30
N LEU A 82 0.64 -48.86 5.42
CA LEU A 82 0.74 -49.57 6.69
C LEU A 82 -0.64 -49.96 7.23
N TYR A 83 -1.62 -49.04 7.13
CA TYR A 83 -3.00 -49.32 7.49
C TYR A 83 -3.57 -50.49 6.69
N HIS A 84 -3.45 -50.48 5.36
CA HIS A 84 -3.98 -51.55 4.52
C HIS A 84 -3.28 -52.90 4.73
N ILE A 85 -1.99 -52.92 5.04
CA ILE A 85 -1.25 -54.16 5.33
C ILE A 85 -1.65 -54.74 6.69
N LEU A 86 -1.85 -53.88 7.70
CA LEU A 86 -2.16 -54.31 9.07
C LEU A 86 -3.66 -54.59 9.28
N LEU A 87 -4.54 -54.00 8.46
CA LEU A 87 -6.00 -54.14 8.55
C LEU A 87 -6.48 -55.61 8.60
N PRO A 88 -5.97 -56.55 7.78
CA PRO A 88 -6.43 -57.94 7.81
C PRO A 88 -5.92 -58.73 9.02
N HIS A 89 -4.89 -58.24 9.72
CA HIS A 89 -4.14 -59.02 10.73
C HIS A 89 -4.42 -58.56 12.16
N LEU A 90 -4.60 -57.26 12.38
CA LEU A 90 -4.59 -56.65 13.72
C LEU A 90 -5.91 -55.93 14.07
N GLY A 91 -6.91 -56.03 13.18
CA GLY A 91 -8.18 -55.31 13.31
C GLY A 91 -8.04 -53.81 13.04
N GLN A 92 -9.17 -53.17 12.73
CA GLN A 92 -9.22 -51.78 12.26
C GLN A 92 -8.59 -50.78 13.25
N VAL A 93 -8.82 -50.97 14.55
CA VAL A 93 -8.37 -50.06 15.61
C VAL A 93 -6.86 -50.07 15.75
N LEU A 94 -6.27 -51.26 15.87
CA LEU A 94 -4.84 -51.41 16.07
C LEU A 94 -4.07 -50.99 14.81
N ALA A 95 -4.61 -51.29 13.62
CA ALA A 95 -4.06 -50.84 12.35
C ALA A 95 -4.00 -49.30 12.23
N MET A 96 -5.03 -48.58 12.67
CA MET A 96 -5.04 -47.10 12.66
C MET A 96 -4.03 -46.48 13.64
N ILE A 97 -3.92 -47.03 14.85
CA ILE A 97 -2.97 -46.55 15.86
C ILE A 97 -1.54 -46.73 15.35
N ILE A 98 -1.22 -47.92 14.82
CA ILE A 98 0.11 -48.22 14.29
C ILE A 98 0.39 -47.36 13.04
N ALA A 99 -0.59 -47.14 12.17
CA ALA A 99 -0.45 -46.28 10.99
C ALA A 99 -0.23 -44.78 11.35
N SER A 100 -0.74 -44.31 12.48
CA SER A 100 -0.54 -42.93 12.96
C SER A 100 0.83 -42.70 13.62
N SER A 101 1.50 -43.76 14.05
CA SER A 101 2.77 -43.70 14.78
C SER A 101 3.94 -43.11 13.96
N PRO A 102 4.16 -43.48 12.68
CA PRO A 102 5.24 -42.93 11.86
C PRO A 102 5.25 -41.39 11.74
N PRO A 103 4.15 -40.70 11.38
CA PRO A 103 4.16 -39.24 11.30
C PRO A 103 4.41 -38.58 12.66
N LEU A 104 3.87 -39.13 13.75
CA LEU A 104 4.13 -38.64 15.12
C LEU A 104 5.59 -38.86 15.55
N ALA A 105 6.19 -40.01 15.21
CA ALA A 105 7.58 -40.31 15.49
C ALA A 105 8.53 -39.37 14.73
N ILE A 106 8.24 -39.05 13.48
CA ILE A 106 9.02 -38.09 12.68
C ILE A 106 8.97 -36.69 13.31
N VAL A 107 7.81 -36.26 13.82
CA VAL A 107 7.68 -34.98 14.54
C VAL A 107 8.57 -34.96 15.78
N VAL A 108 8.50 -36.01 16.60
CA VAL A 108 9.29 -36.12 17.84
C VAL A 108 10.79 -36.07 17.51
N LEU A 109 11.25 -36.83 16.53
CA LEU A 109 12.64 -36.84 16.09
C LEU A 109 13.10 -35.47 15.55
N ARG A 110 12.25 -34.76 14.79
CA ARG A 110 12.54 -33.41 14.31
C ARG A 110 12.62 -32.38 15.44
N ILE A 111 11.76 -32.48 16.44
CA ILE A 111 11.82 -31.60 17.62
C ILE A 111 13.15 -31.80 18.37
N PHE A 112 13.60 -33.04 18.56
CA PHE A 112 14.87 -33.31 19.25
C PHE A 112 16.10 -32.94 18.42
N LYS A 113 16.12 -33.26 17.12
CA LYS A 113 17.30 -33.07 16.26
C LYS A 113 17.44 -31.67 15.69
N GLU A 114 16.33 -31.07 15.26
CA GLU A 114 16.33 -29.78 14.56
C GLU A 114 15.76 -28.63 15.41
N LYS A 115 15.26 -28.90 16.63
CA LYS A 115 14.54 -27.94 17.48
C LYS A 115 13.41 -27.23 16.72
N ALA A 116 12.81 -27.91 15.75
CA ALA A 116 11.77 -27.41 14.88
C ALA A 116 10.51 -28.25 15.03
N VAL A 117 9.37 -27.59 15.20
CA VAL A 117 8.07 -28.26 15.29
C VAL A 117 7.55 -28.52 13.88
N ASP A 118 7.29 -29.78 13.55
CA ASP A 118 6.70 -30.18 12.27
C ASP A 118 5.19 -30.25 12.34
N ILE A 119 4.51 -29.17 11.95
CA ILE A 119 3.08 -29.04 12.16
C ILE A 119 2.28 -29.92 11.20
N LEU A 120 2.78 -30.15 9.98
CA LEU A 120 2.11 -31.03 9.02
C LEU A 120 2.05 -32.47 9.55
N GLY A 121 3.14 -32.94 10.18
CA GLY A 121 3.19 -34.25 10.83
C GLY A 121 2.25 -34.35 12.05
N ILE A 122 2.12 -33.28 12.84
CA ILE A 122 1.18 -33.22 13.99
C ILE A 122 -0.26 -33.29 13.50
N VAL A 123 -0.61 -32.51 12.48
CA VAL A 123 -1.98 -32.49 11.91
C VAL A 123 -2.31 -33.84 11.29
N ALA A 124 -1.38 -34.45 10.54
CA ALA A 124 -1.55 -35.80 10.00
C ALA A 124 -1.78 -36.81 11.13
N GLY A 125 -0.91 -36.85 12.15
CA GLY A 125 -1.05 -37.76 13.28
C GLY A 125 -2.38 -37.62 14.04
N LEU A 126 -2.76 -36.39 14.39
CA LEU A 126 -4.05 -36.11 15.08
C LEU A 126 -5.25 -36.49 14.22
N SER A 127 -5.19 -36.27 12.91
CA SER A 127 -6.29 -36.59 12.00
C SER A 127 -6.54 -38.10 11.89
N PHE A 128 -5.49 -38.92 11.81
CA PHE A 128 -5.60 -40.37 11.82
C PHE A 128 -6.14 -40.89 13.15
N LEU A 129 -5.69 -40.32 14.28
CA LEU A 129 -6.21 -40.68 15.61
C LEU A 129 -7.71 -40.34 15.76
N ILE A 130 -8.11 -39.12 15.41
CA ILE A 130 -9.50 -38.67 15.51
C ILE A 130 -10.40 -39.48 14.57
N SER A 131 -9.97 -39.71 13.33
CA SER A 131 -10.72 -40.56 12.38
C SER A 131 -10.85 -42.00 12.88
N GLY A 132 -9.81 -42.55 13.50
CA GLY A 132 -9.84 -43.88 14.10
C GLY A 132 -10.83 -43.98 15.27
N ILE A 133 -10.83 -42.98 16.16
CA ILE A 133 -11.75 -42.94 17.32
C ILE A 133 -13.22 -42.81 16.87
N ILE A 134 -13.51 -41.92 15.92
CA ILE A 134 -14.88 -41.72 15.44
C ILE A 134 -15.40 -42.96 14.72
N SER A 135 -14.55 -43.63 13.94
CA SER A 135 -14.92 -44.88 13.27
C SER A 135 -15.25 -46.02 14.25
N ILE A 136 -14.79 -45.96 15.49
CA ILE A 136 -15.13 -46.93 16.55
C ILE A 136 -16.44 -46.55 17.24
N ALA A 137 -16.64 -45.25 17.47
CA ALA A 137 -17.79 -44.75 18.22
C ALA A 137 -19.11 -44.96 17.46
N GLU A 138 -19.12 -44.68 16.15
CA GLU A 138 -20.33 -44.74 15.32
C GLU A 138 -20.00 -45.25 13.90
N PRO A 139 -20.21 -46.54 13.60
CA PRO A 139 -19.98 -47.13 12.27
C PRO A 139 -21.15 -46.86 11.31
N GLU A 140 -21.58 -45.60 11.20
CA GLU A 140 -22.63 -45.18 10.26
C GLU A 140 -21.99 -44.65 8.95
N GLU A 141 -22.63 -44.87 7.80
CA GLU A 141 -22.07 -44.41 6.51
C GLU A 141 -21.89 -42.88 6.47
N LYS A 142 -22.80 -42.14 7.12
CA LYS A 142 -22.74 -40.67 7.21
C LYS A 142 -21.56 -40.17 8.03
N THR A 143 -21.21 -40.85 9.12
CA THR A 143 -20.08 -40.46 9.98
C THR A 143 -18.76 -40.74 9.25
N SER A 144 -18.68 -41.83 8.48
CA SER A 144 -17.53 -42.12 7.61
C SER A 144 -17.31 -41.02 6.55
N ALA A 145 -18.37 -40.56 5.87
CA ALA A 145 -18.27 -39.48 4.88
C ALA A 145 -17.79 -38.14 5.50
N ILE A 146 -18.16 -37.86 6.75
CA ILE A 146 -17.68 -36.67 7.48
C ILE A 146 -16.20 -36.84 7.88
N CYS A 147 -15.79 -38.06 8.25
CA CYS A 147 -14.42 -38.37 8.67
C CYS A 147 -13.36 -38.05 7.62
N GLU A 148 -13.66 -38.25 6.33
CA GLU A 148 -12.75 -37.91 5.22
C GLU A 148 -12.36 -36.42 5.17
N SER A 149 -13.18 -35.54 5.75
CA SER A 149 -12.94 -34.08 5.76
C SER A 149 -12.45 -33.53 7.09
N ILE A 150 -12.13 -34.41 8.05
CA ILE A 150 -11.50 -34.05 9.32
C ILE A 150 -10.10 -33.47 9.10
N VAL A 151 -9.35 -34.00 8.13
CA VAL A 151 -7.99 -33.52 7.82
C VAL A 151 -8.03 -32.03 7.38
N PRO A 152 -8.80 -31.63 6.35
CA PRO A 152 -9.00 -30.21 6.01
C PRO A 152 -9.50 -29.34 7.17
N LEU A 153 -10.43 -29.85 7.99
CA LEU A 153 -10.95 -29.12 9.15
C LEU A 153 -9.84 -28.82 10.15
N LEU A 154 -9.04 -29.82 10.51
CA LEU A 154 -7.93 -29.66 11.44
C LEU A 154 -6.92 -28.65 10.88
N VAL A 155 -6.51 -28.79 9.62
CA VAL A 155 -5.62 -27.80 8.96
C VAL A 155 -6.24 -26.39 9.03
N GLY A 156 -7.54 -26.26 8.77
CA GLY A 156 -8.27 -24.98 8.84
C GLY A 156 -8.29 -24.37 10.24
N VAL A 157 -8.58 -25.16 11.27
CA VAL A 157 -8.60 -24.75 12.68
C VAL A 157 -7.20 -24.37 13.14
N PHE A 158 -6.17 -25.15 12.81
CA PHE A 158 -4.77 -24.82 13.13
C PHE A 158 -4.32 -23.53 12.41
N CYS A 159 -4.73 -23.31 11.16
CA CYS A 159 -4.52 -22.04 10.46
C CYS A 159 -5.10 -20.87 11.25
N LEU A 160 -6.37 -20.95 11.69
CA LEU A 160 -7.01 -19.88 12.45
C LEU A 160 -6.41 -19.70 13.84
N ALA A 161 -6.08 -20.78 14.55
CA ALA A 161 -5.41 -20.74 15.84
C ALA A 161 -4.03 -20.08 15.74
N SER A 162 -3.29 -20.33 14.64
CA SER A 162 -1.96 -19.72 14.41
C SER A 162 -2.00 -18.20 14.20
N LEU A 163 -3.17 -17.61 13.97
CA LEU A 163 -3.32 -16.15 13.86
C LEU A 163 -3.29 -15.46 15.23
N ILE A 164 -3.60 -16.17 16.30
CA ILE A 164 -3.58 -15.63 17.65
C ILE A 164 -2.12 -15.43 18.04
N PRO A 165 -1.67 -14.18 18.30
CA PRO A 165 -0.29 -13.92 18.66
C PRO A 165 -0.06 -14.32 20.12
N ILE A 166 0.41 -15.54 20.33
CA ILE A 166 0.82 -16.07 21.64
C ILE A 166 2.33 -15.94 21.71
N ARG A 167 2.82 -15.23 22.74
CA ARG A 167 4.25 -15.13 23.06
C ARG A 167 4.48 -15.83 24.39
N ILE A 168 5.10 -17.02 24.35
CA ILE A 168 5.51 -17.78 25.54
C ILE A 168 7.04 -17.84 25.53
N GLY A 169 7.68 -17.01 26.35
CA GLY A 169 9.16 -16.91 26.39
C GLY A 169 9.75 -16.60 25.02
N ASN A 170 10.59 -17.50 24.52
CA ASN A 170 11.28 -17.38 23.21
C ASN A 170 10.40 -17.83 22.01
N PHE A 171 9.19 -18.33 22.25
CA PHE A 171 8.30 -18.82 21.21
C PHE A 171 7.29 -17.73 20.80
N GLU A 172 7.38 -17.27 19.56
CA GLU A 172 6.37 -16.42 18.93
C GLU A 172 5.53 -17.26 17.96
N SER A 173 4.21 -17.30 18.15
CA SER A 173 3.32 -17.96 17.19
C SER A 173 3.39 -17.26 15.84
N ARG A 174 3.85 -18.01 14.82
CA ARG A 174 3.90 -17.55 13.43
C ARG A 174 2.73 -18.16 12.65
N PRO A 175 2.16 -17.45 11.66
CA PRO A 175 1.08 -17.96 10.84
C PRO A 175 1.46 -19.31 10.21
N LEU A 176 0.52 -20.26 10.18
CA LEU A 176 0.76 -21.61 9.69
C LEU A 176 1.34 -21.62 8.27
N ILE A 177 0.82 -20.76 7.38
CA ILE A 177 1.30 -20.72 5.98
C ILE A 177 2.76 -20.26 5.92
N PHE A 178 3.21 -19.38 6.81
CA PHE A 178 4.61 -19.00 6.88
C PHE A 178 5.50 -20.21 7.30
N GLN A 179 5.01 -21.03 8.22
CA GLN A 179 5.72 -22.24 8.65
C GLN A 179 5.75 -23.30 7.55
N VAL A 180 4.62 -23.53 6.87
CA VAL A 180 4.54 -24.45 5.72
C VAL A 180 5.44 -23.96 4.59
N ALA A 181 5.46 -22.66 4.28
CA ALA A 181 6.38 -22.09 3.29
C ALA A 181 7.85 -22.36 3.64
N ASN A 182 8.22 -22.27 4.93
CA ASN A 182 9.57 -22.61 5.38
C ASN A 182 9.91 -24.10 5.29
N GLN A 183 8.93 -24.99 5.36
CA GLN A 183 9.12 -26.45 5.27
C GLN A 183 9.18 -26.94 3.82
N VAL A 184 8.42 -26.32 2.92
CA VAL A 184 8.31 -26.72 1.50
C VAL A 184 9.49 -26.19 0.67
N MET A 185 10.21 -25.17 1.13
CA MET A 185 11.36 -24.65 0.41
C MET A 185 12.51 -25.67 0.37
N PRO A 186 13.03 -26.02 -0.82
CA PRO A 186 14.13 -26.97 -0.94
C PRO A 186 15.40 -26.45 -0.25
N ARG A 187 16.09 -27.33 0.49
CA ARG A 187 17.50 -27.16 0.85
C ARG A 187 18.30 -27.31 -0.44
N GLN A 188 18.68 -26.20 -1.07
CA GLN A 188 19.63 -26.25 -2.19
C GLN A 188 21.02 -26.46 -1.60
N GLU A 189 21.71 -27.52 -2.01
CA GLU A 189 23.17 -27.62 -1.88
C GLU A 189 23.75 -26.73 -2.99
N GLU A 190 24.49 -25.69 -2.59
CA GLU A 190 25.09 -24.70 -3.49
C GLU A 190 26.41 -25.25 -4.06
N ASP A 191 26.64 -25.05 -5.36
CA ASP A 191 27.77 -25.61 -6.11
C ASP A 191 29.14 -25.12 -5.55
N GLU A 192 29.98 -26.06 -5.10
CA GLU A 192 31.26 -25.80 -4.38
C GLU A 192 32.25 -24.89 -5.13
N ASN A 193 32.25 -24.94 -6.47
CA ASN A 193 33.19 -24.15 -7.29
C ASN A 193 32.83 -22.66 -7.36
N LEU A 194 31.55 -22.31 -7.20
CA LEU A 194 31.12 -20.90 -7.11
C LEU A 194 31.48 -20.34 -5.71
N ASN A 195 31.45 -21.21 -4.69
CA ASN A 195 31.81 -20.89 -3.31
C ASN A 195 33.31 -20.60 -3.13
N ALA A 196 34.24 -21.17 -3.90
CA ALA A 196 35.67 -20.89 -3.72
C ALA A 196 36.06 -19.44 -4.05
N TYR A 197 35.37 -18.80 -5.00
CA TYR A 197 35.51 -17.37 -5.27
C TYR A 197 34.77 -16.51 -4.23
N ASP A 198 33.63 -17.00 -3.73
CA ASP A 198 32.81 -16.32 -2.71
C ASP A 198 33.40 -16.44 -1.29
N HIS A 199 34.16 -17.50 -0.98
CA HIS A 199 34.80 -17.74 0.32
C HIS A 199 35.85 -16.67 0.67
N ARG A 200 36.52 -16.08 -0.34
CA ARG A 200 37.43 -14.94 -0.13
C ARG A 200 36.68 -13.61 0.11
N ARG A 201 35.43 -13.51 -0.34
CA ARG A 201 34.52 -12.38 -0.07
C ARG A 201 33.80 -12.50 1.28
N ARG A 202 33.47 -13.73 1.69
CA ARG A 202 32.64 -14.08 2.86
C ARG A 202 33.35 -14.01 4.21
N GLN A 203 34.66 -13.76 4.28
CA GLN A 203 35.32 -13.64 5.59
C GLN A 203 34.94 -12.36 6.37
N GLN A 204 34.25 -11.39 5.77
CA GLN A 204 33.87 -10.12 6.43
C GLN A 204 32.36 -9.84 6.55
N GLN A 205 31.47 -10.63 5.94
CA GLN A 205 30.02 -10.40 6.01
C GLN A 205 29.25 -11.72 6.17
N GLN A 206 28.54 -11.87 7.29
CA GLN A 206 27.61 -12.96 7.53
C GLN A 206 26.29 -12.66 6.82
N GLN A 207 26.18 -12.87 5.50
CA GLN A 207 24.87 -12.93 4.85
C GLN A 207 24.16 -14.27 5.14
N PRO A 208 22.82 -14.28 5.31
CA PRO A 208 22.08 -15.51 5.57
C PRO A 208 22.16 -16.46 4.37
N SER A 209 22.87 -17.57 4.56
CA SER A 209 23.25 -18.58 3.56
C SER A 209 22.08 -19.43 3.03
N THR A 210 20.87 -19.30 3.56
CA THR A 210 19.71 -20.13 3.13
C THR A 210 18.45 -19.31 2.87
N LYS A 211 17.66 -19.72 1.85
CA LYS A 211 16.36 -19.09 1.49
C LYS A 211 15.39 -18.98 2.70
N ARG A 212 15.47 -19.93 3.63
CA ARG A 212 14.73 -19.93 4.91
C ARG A 212 15.09 -18.74 5.81
N GLN A 213 16.38 -18.44 5.95
CA GLN A 213 16.85 -17.31 6.75
C GLN A 213 16.41 -15.97 6.15
N LYS A 214 16.35 -15.87 4.82
CA LYS A 214 15.79 -14.68 4.14
C LYS A 214 14.31 -14.47 4.49
N LEU A 215 13.49 -15.52 4.41
CA LEU A 215 12.05 -15.40 4.74
C LEU A 215 11.85 -14.99 6.21
N ASP A 216 12.68 -15.51 7.11
CA ASP A 216 12.64 -15.15 8.53
C ASP A 216 13.02 -13.68 8.78
N TYR A 217 14.04 -13.19 8.07
CA TYR A 217 14.41 -11.78 8.09
C TYR A 217 13.25 -10.87 7.61
N LEU A 218 12.61 -11.22 6.48
CA LEU A 218 11.46 -10.45 5.96
C LEU A 218 10.31 -10.43 6.98
N TYR A 219 10.04 -11.56 7.63
CA TYR A 219 8.98 -11.66 8.64
C TYR A 219 9.29 -10.86 9.90
N THR A 220 10.53 -10.90 10.41
CA THR A 220 10.94 -10.18 11.62
C THR A 220 11.01 -8.67 11.40
N HIS A 221 11.50 -8.22 10.24
CA HIS A 221 11.79 -6.80 10.01
C HIS A 221 10.66 -6.06 9.25
N MET A 222 9.81 -6.75 8.47
CA MET A 222 8.72 -6.09 7.73
C MET A 222 7.32 -6.36 8.29
N SER A 223 6.72 -5.33 8.87
CA SER A 223 5.35 -5.35 9.40
C SER A 223 4.30 -5.66 8.35
N ARG A 224 4.46 -5.14 7.12
CA ARG A 224 3.53 -5.36 6.01
C ARG A 224 3.58 -6.81 5.50
N PHE A 225 4.78 -7.40 5.45
CA PHE A 225 4.94 -8.81 5.09
C PHE A 225 4.31 -9.73 6.14
N ARG A 226 4.41 -9.41 7.44
CA ARG A 226 3.69 -10.14 8.51
C ARG A 226 2.18 -10.09 8.32
N GLN A 227 1.63 -8.91 8.02
CA GLN A 227 0.20 -8.75 7.74
C GLN A 227 -0.22 -9.58 6.54
N ASP A 228 0.56 -9.56 5.46
CA ASP A 228 0.30 -10.34 4.25
C ASP A 228 0.28 -11.86 4.52
N MET A 229 1.23 -12.38 5.32
CA MET A 229 1.21 -13.78 5.73
C MET A 229 0.00 -14.13 6.60
N ARG A 230 -0.43 -13.21 7.48
CA ARG A 230 -1.63 -13.39 8.32
C ARG A 230 -2.92 -13.39 7.50
N VAL A 231 -3.07 -12.48 6.55
CA VAL A 231 -4.25 -12.42 5.67
C VAL A 231 -4.35 -13.71 4.85
N MET A 232 -3.25 -14.16 4.25
CA MET A 232 -3.23 -15.40 3.50
C MET A 232 -3.61 -16.60 4.37
N THR A 233 -3.09 -16.67 5.60
CA THR A 233 -3.41 -17.73 6.58
C THR A 233 -4.88 -17.70 7.01
N ALA A 234 -5.45 -16.50 7.20
CA ALA A 234 -6.87 -16.34 7.52
C ALA A 234 -7.77 -16.80 6.37
N CYS A 235 -7.43 -16.44 5.12
CA CYS A 235 -8.19 -16.87 3.95
C CYS A 235 -8.22 -18.40 3.84
N TRP A 236 -7.07 -19.07 3.93
CA TRP A 236 -7.02 -20.53 3.92
C TRP A 236 -7.79 -21.17 5.09
N GLY A 237 -7.61 -20.66 6.30
CA GLY A 237 -8.31 -21.17 7.49
C GLY A 237 -9.83 -21.08 7.36
N ILE A 238 -10.35 -19.92 6.97
CA ILE A 238 -11.79 -19.68 6.80
C ILE A 238 -12.36 -20.60 5.71
N THR A 239 -11.70 -20.70 4.56
CA THR A 239 -12.23 -21.52 3.47
C THR A 239 -12.24 -23.00 3.79
N LEU A 240 -11.21 -23.54 4.44
CA LEU A 240 -11.21 -24.96 4.83
C LEU A 240 -12.32 -25.27 5.85
N VAL A 241 -12.52 -24.40 6.83
CA VAL A 241 -13.61 -24.55 7.82
C VAL A 241 -14.98 -24.44 7.14
N VAL A 242 -15.18 -23.45 6.25
CA VAL A 242 -16.43 -23.28 5.50
C VAL A 242 -16.70 -24.50 4.60
N THR A 243 -15.69 -25.04 3.91
CA THR A 243 -15.88 -26.24 3.08
C THR A 243 -16.28 -27.46 3.90
N PHE A 244 -15.74 -27.61 5.11
CA PHE A 244 -16.16 -28.67 6.03
C PHE A 244 -17.61 -28.49 6.48
N ILE A 245 -17.99 -27.28 6.88
CA ILE A 245 -19.38 -26.97 7.29
C ILE A 245 -20.35 -27.27 6.14
N VAL A 246 -20.01 -26.88 4.91
CA VAL A 246 -20.83 -27.18 3.73
C VAL A 246 -20.93 -28.69 3.50
N LYS A 247 -19.84 -29.45 3.63
CA LYS A 247 -19.89 -30.92 3.50
C LYS A 247 -20.79 -31.54 4.57
N VAL A 248 -20.68 -31.12 5.83
CA VAL A 248 -21.53 -31.62 6.92
C VAL A 248 -23.00 -31.35 6.63
N ILE A 249 -23.36 -30.15 6.18
CA ILE A 249 -24.74 -29.80 5.81
C ILE A 249 -25.22 -30.74 4.70
N VAL A 250 -24.43 -30.89 3.63
CA VAL A 250 -24.77 -31.74 2.48
C VAL A 250 -24.97 -33.20 2.89
N VAL A 251 -24.12 -33.75 3.76
CA VAL A 251 -24.24 -35.14 4.26
C VAL A 251 -25.46 -35.32 5.16
N LEU A 252 -25.79 -34.34 5.99
CA LEU A 252 -26.97 -34.41 6.87
C LEU A 252 -28.29 -34.24 6.12
N THR A 253 -28.31 -33.46 5.03
CA THR A 253 -29.55 -33.17 4.28
C THR A 253 -29.92 -34.19 3.22
N ASN A 254 -28.94 -34.91 2.66
CA ASN A 254 -29.18 -35.85 1.57
C ASN A 254 -29.42 -37.27 2.10
N VAL A 255 -30.36 -37.98 1.46
CA VAL A 255 -30.67 -39.39 1.77
C VAL A 255 -29.66 -40.33 1.11
N ASP A 256 -29.13 -39.94 -0.06
CA ASP A 256 -28.12 -40.69 -0.80
C ASP A 256 -26.71 -40.24 -0.40
N THR A 257 -25.98 -41.13 0.26
CA THR A 257 -24.61 -40.93 0.77
C THR A 257 -23.61 -40.74 -0.38
N GLY A 258 -23.75 -41.46 -1.48
CA GLY A 258 -22.83 -41.37 -2.62
C GLY A 258 -22.94 -40.05 -3.40
N TYR A 259 -24.16 -39.52 -3.53
CA TYR A 259 -24.37 -38.18 -4.10
C TYR A 259 -23.77 -37.09 -3.19
N ALA A 260 -23.97 -37.20 -1.87
CA ALA A 260 -23.44 -36.25 -0.89
C ALA A 260 -21.90 -36.20 -0.91
N GLU A 261 -21.24 -37.36 -1.05
CA GLU A 261 -19.79 -37.47 -1.20
C GLU A 261 -19.30 -36.79 -2.48
N THR A 262 -19.93 -37.09 -3.62
CA THR A 262 -19.56 -36.52 -4.91
C THR A 262 -19.65 -34.99 -4.91
N VAL A 263 -20.75 -34.45 -4.37
CA VAL A 263 -20.93 -33.00 -4.21
C VAL A 263 -19.87 -32.42 -3.27
N GLY A 264 -19.56 -33.12 -2.16
CA GLY A 264 -18.49 -32.73 -1.24
C GLY A 264 -17.13 -32.60 -1.93
N TYR A 265 -16.76 -33.59 -2.76
CA TYR A 265 -15.50 -33.57 -3.51
C TYR A 265 -15.45 -32.44 -4.53
N ILE A 266 -16.55 -32.17 -5.25
CA ILE A 266 -16.63 -31.06 -6.20
C ILE A 266 -16.49 -29.71 -5.50
N VAL A 267 -17.20 -29.50 -4.39
CA VAL A 267 -17.12 -28.26 -3.60
C VAL A 267 -15.71 -28.05 -3.05
N PHE A 268 -15.10 -29.09 -2.50
CA PHE A 268 -13.72 -29.03 -2.02
C PHE A 268 -12.72 -28.75 -3.15
N GLY A 269 -12.87 -29.41 -4.30
CA GLY A 269 -12.03 -29.19 -5.48
C GLY A 269 -12.14 -27.77 -6.04
N LEU A 270 -13.35 -27.21 -6.11
CA LEU A 270 -13.56 -25.83 -6.54
C LEU A 270 -12.97 -24.83 -5.54
N ALA A 271 -13.20 -25.03 -4.24
CA ALA A 271 -12.68 -24.15 -3.20
C ALA A 271 -11.14 -24.16 -3.15
N THR A 272 -10.52 -25.34 -3.29
CA THR A 272 -9.05 -25.47 -3.37
C THR A 272 -8.49 -24.85 -4.65
N GLY A 273 -9.13 -25.06 -5.81
CA GLY A 273 -8.76 -24.42 -7.07
C GLY A 273 -8.81 -22.89 -7.01
N LEU A 274 -9.89 -22.33 -6.45
CA LEU A 274 -10.01 -20.89 -6.21
C LEU A 274 -8.94 -20.38 -5.23
N MET A 275 -8.60 -21.16 -4.21
CA MET A 275 -7.56 -20.80 -3.25
C MET A 275 -6.15 -20.83 -3.83
N ILE A 276 -5.85 -21.75 -4.74
CA ILE A 276 -4.58 -21.76 -5.48
C ILE A 276 -4.49 -20.50 -6.36
N MET A 277 -5.57 -20.15 -7.06
CA MET A 277 -5.63 -18.93 -7.87
C MET A 277 -5.49 -17.66 -7.04
N PHE A 278 -6.17 -17.59 -5.89
CA PHE A 278 -6.03 -16.52 -4.92
C PHE A 278 -4.59 -16.41 -4.42
N THR A 279 -3.98 -17.52 -4.02
CA THR A 279 -2.60 -17.56 -3.51
C THR A 279 -1.61 -17.07 -4.58
N TRP A 280 -1.76 -17.50 -5.83
CA TRP A 280 -0.93 -17.04 -6.94
C TRP A 280 -1.05 -15.52 -7.18
N PHE A 281 -2.28 -15.00 -7.18
CA PHE A 281 -2.52 -13.56 -7.36
C PHE A 281 -2.00 -12.76 -6.16
N TYR A 282 -2.33 -13.19 -4.93
CA TYR A 282 -1.93 -12.54 -3.69
C TYR A 282 -0.41 -12.52 -3.54
N THR A 283 0.27 -13.58 -3.95
CA THR A 283 1.75 -13.63 -3.98
C THR A 283 2.36 -12.53 -4.84
N LYS A 284 1.74 -12.16 -5.98
CA LYS A 284 2.19 -11.01 -6.77
C LYS A 284 1.99 -9.68 -6.04
N VAL A 285 0.92 -9.56 -5.26
CA VAL A 285 0.64 -8.38 -4.42
C VAL A 285 1.69 -8.26 -3.31
N VAL A 286 1.98 -9.35 -2.60
CA VAL A 286 3.05 -9.40 -1.58
C VAL A 286 4.39 -9.02 -2.19
N LYS A 287 4.72 -9.58 -3.37
CA LYS A 287 5.94 -9.22 -4.10
C LYS A 287 6.03 -7.71 -4.35
N ARG A 288 4.95 -7.11 -4.82
CA ARG A 288 4.89 -5.66 -5.06
C ARG A 288 5.08 -4.86 -3.78
N HIS A 289 4.44 -5.26 -2.68
CA HIS A 289 4.61 -4.62 -1.38
C HIS A 289 6.07 -4.69 -0.89
N VAL A 290 6.70 -5.86 -1.00
CA VAL A 290 8.10 -6.05 -0.62
C VAL A 290 8.99 -5.16 -1.48
N THR A 291 8.83 -5.16 -2.81
CA THR A 291 9.65 -4.33 -3.72
C THR A 291 9.44 -2.84 -3.55
N ASP A 292 8.20 -2.39 -3.33
CA ASP A 292 7.89 -0.97 -3.13
C ASP A 292 8.44 -0.51 -1.78
N SER A 293 8.34 -1.35 -0.73
CA SER A 293 8.91 -1.06 0.59
C SER A 293 10.45 -1.13 0.60
N THR A 294 11.09 -1.94 -0.25
CA THR A 294 12.55 -1.92 -0.41
C THR A 294 12.98 -0.69 -1.20
N LYS A 295 12.20 -0.20 -2.16
CA LYS A 295 12.49 1.05 -2.87
C LYS A 295 12.27 2.27 -1.99
N GLU A 296 11.18 2.31 -1.22
CA GLU A 296 10.95 3.36 -0.23
C GLU A 296 11.96 3.26 0.91
N GLY A 297 12.28 2.06 1.38
CA GLY A 297 13.29 1.80 2.40
C GLY A 297 14.69 2.18 1.92
N LEU A 298 15.08 1.79 0.71
CA LEU A 298 16.35 2.18 0.08
C LEU A 298 16.37 3.67 -0.22
N HIS A 299 15.26 4.30 -0.63
CA HIS A 299 15.19 5.76 -0.83
C HIS A 299 15.24 6.52 0.50
N ASN A 300 14.60 6.01 1.55
CA ASN A 300 14.60 6.59 2.89
C ASN A 300 15.90 6.29 3.64
N ALA A 301 16.59 5.20 3.31
CA ALA A 301 17.90 4.82 3.84
C ALA A 301 19.02 5.49 3.04
N THR A 302 18.92 5.67 1.73
CA THR A 302 19.82 6.60 1.00
C THR A 302 19.57 8.01 1.49
N TRP A 303 18.32 8.46 1.63
CA TRP A 303 18.03 9.74 2.29
C TRP A 303 18.51 9.76 3.75
N GLY A 304 18.44 8.65 4.47
CA GLY A 304 18.81 8.48 5.88
C GLY A 304 20.31 8.46 6.13
N VAL A 305 21.07 7.74 5.30
CA VAL A 305 22.53 7.67 5.25
C VAL A 305 23.08 8.98 4.71
N GLN A 306 22.45 9.56 3.69
CA GLN A 306 22.77 10.91 3.23
C GLN A 306 22.44 11.94 4.31
N THR A 307 21.40 11.78 5.13
CA THR A 307 21.12 12.68 6.28
C THR A 307 21.97 12.40 7.53
N MET A 308 22.47 11.17 7.72
CA MET A 308 23.37 10.79 8.82
C MET A 308 24.84 11.09 8.50
N GLY A 309 25.26 10.96 7.24
CA GLY A 309 26.54 11.48 6.73
C GLY A 309 26.57 13.02 6.79
N ASN A 310 25.41 13.67 6.62
CA ASN A 310 25.22 15.11 6.86
C ASN A 310 25.05 15.49 8.35
N THR A 311 25.60 14.71 9.29
CA THR A 311 25.63 15.14 10.70
C THR A 311 26.48 16.39 10.91
N PHE A 312 27.37 16.73 9.96
CA PHE A 312 28.23 17.92 10.04
C PHE A 312 28.12 18.89 8.86
N GLY A 313 27.67 18.48 7.67
CA GLY A 313 27.52 19.34 6.48
C GLY A 313 26.08 19.80 6.19
N GLN A 314 25.92 21.00 5.61
CA GLN A 314 24.64 21.47 5.08
C GLN A 314 24.60 21.22 3.56
N VAL A 315 23.50 20.66 3.06
CA VAL A 315 23.35 20.39 1.62
C VAL A 315 22.73 21.58 0.91
N LEU A 316 23.35 22.04 -0.17
CA LEU A 316 22.80 23.04 -1.07
C LEU A 316 22.15 22.36 -2.27
N ASN A 317 20.85 22.53 -2.43
CA ASN A 317 20.14 22.16 -3.65
C ASN A 317 20.05 23.37 -4.58
N ILE A 318 20.90 23.41 -5.61
CA ILE A 318 20.99 24.54 -6.54
C ILE A 318 20.25 24.20 -7.82
N ALA A 319 19.27 25.04 -8.18
CA ALA A 319 18.51 24.91 -9.41
C ALA A 319 18.82 26.06 -10.39
N ASN A 320 19.02 25.73 -11.67
CA ASN A 320 19.13 26.70 -12.74
C ASN A 320 17.86 26.67 -13.62
N PRO A 321 16.99 27.70 -13.54
CA PRO A 321 15.74 27.71 -14.29
C PRO A 321 15.94 27.89 -15.80
N ALA A 322 17.10 28.40 -16.26
CA ALA A 322 17.39 28.57 -17.68
C ALA A 322 17.61 27.22 -18.38
N THR A 323 18.40 26.34 -17.76
CA THR A 323 18.69 24.99 -18.27
C THR A 323 17.65 23.95 -17.83
N GLY A 324 16.93 24.21 -16.73
CA GLY A 324 15.99 23.27 -16.12
C GLY A 324 16.67 22.18 -15.29
N CYS A 325 17.98 22.28 -15.09
CA CYS A 325 18.78 21.35 -14.30
C CYS A 325 18.79 21.75 -12.81
N GLN A 326 19.07 20.77 -11.95
CA GLN A 326 19.31 20.96 -10.53
C GLN A 326 20.43 20.03 -10.07
N LYS A 327 21.25 20.49 -9.11
CA LYS A 327 22.34 19.72 -8.55
C LYS A 327 22.41 19.91 -7.04
N LEU A 328 22.70 18.82 -6.34
CA LEU A 328 22.96 18.80 -4.90
C LEU A 328 24.48 18.91 -4.69
N ILE A 329 24.88 19.79 -3.79
CA ILE A 329 26.28 20.02 -3.44
C ILE A 329 26.36 20.02 -1.92
N GLU A 330 27.24 19.17 -1.40
CA GLU A 330 27.47 19.01 0.03
C GLU A 330 28.60 19.95 0.44
N ILE A 331 28.40 20.69 1.52
CA ILE A 331 29.37 21.65 2.04
C ILE A 331 29.59 21.38 3.51
N ASP A 332 30.80 20.92 3.82
CA ASP A 332 31.22 20.59 5.18
C ASP A 332 31.75 21.80 5.95
N ASP A 333 32.33 22.79 5.26
CA ASP A 333 32.91 23.97 5.89
C ASP A 333 31.84 25.02 6.23
N GLU A 334 31.52 25.14 7.53
CA GLU A 334 30.57 26.11 8.06
C GLU A 334 30.92 27.56 7.69
N ARG A 335 32.20 27.91 7.51
CA ARG A 335 32.63 29.28 7.17
C ARG A 335 32.06 29.73 5.82
N ARG A 336 31.95 28.81 4.86
CA ARG A 336 31.37 29.04 3.53
C ARG A 336 29.87 29.30 3.60
N LEU A 337 29.19 28.68 4.57
CA LEU A 337 27.75 28.77 4.77
C LEU A 337 27.31 30.04 5.53
N ARG A 338 28.23 30.70 6.25
CA ARG A 338 27.94 31.94 7.01
C ARG A 338 27.34 33.05 6.15
N GLY A 339 27.67 33.11 4.86
CA GLY A 339 27.08 34.08 3.93
C GLY A 339 25.55 33.96 3.77
N PHE A 340 25.00 32.78 4.07
CA PHE A 340 23.57 32.48 3.98
C PHE A 340 22.84 32.66 5.32
N TYR A 341 23.54 32.66 6.44
CA TYR A 341 22.91 32.83 7.76
C TYR A 341 22.31 34.23 7.92
N ASP A 342 21.21 34.29 8.68
CA ASP A 342 20.38 35.50 8.89
C ASP A 342 19.78 36.11 7.61
N LYS A 343 19.95 35.44 6.47
CA LYS A 343 19.25 35.80 5.23
C LYS A 343 17.85 35.21 5.23
N ARG A 344 16.94 35.94 4.60
CA ARG A 344 15.54 35.53 4.44
C ARG A 344 15.33 34.86 3.10
N MET A 345 14.37 33.94 3.07
CA MET A 345 13.88 33.38 1.82
C MET A 345 13.43 34.51 0.85
N SER A 346 13.78 34.33 -0.42
CA SER A 346 13.73 35.28 -1.53
C SER A 346 14.81 36.37 -1.57
N GLN A 347 15.74 36.42 -0.61
CA GLN A 347 16.91 37.30 -0.71
C GLN A 347 17.97 36.72 -1.65
N GLU A 348 18.70 37.62 -2.30
CA GLU A 348 19.85 37.30 -3.13
C GLU A 348 21.13 37.31 -2.28
N VAL A 349 21.97 36.31 -2.52
CA VAL A 349 23.23 36.07 -1.81
C VAL A 349 24.31 35.78 -2.85
N SER A 350 25.50 36.36 -2.66
CA SER A 350 26.64 36.07 -3.53
C SER A 350 27.13 34.64 -3.32
N GLY A 351 27.44 33.95 -4.41
CA GLY A 351 28.04 32.63 -4.42
C GLY A 351 29.54 32.62 -4.08
N ASP A 352 30.21 33.77 -4.08
CA ASP A 352 31.67 33.87 -3.91
C ASP A 352 32.17 33.22 -2.61
N ALA A 353 31.35 33.22 -1.56
CA ALA A 353 31.70 32.63 -0.26
C ALA A 353 31.71 31.09 -0.27
N LEU A 354 31.08 30.44 -1.26
CA LEU A 354 30.99 28.98 -1.36
C LEU A 354 32.26 28.33 -1.91
N GLY A 355 33.02 29.06 -2.73
CA GLY A 355 34.25 28.60 -3.38
C GLY A 355 34.49 29.29 -4.72
N ASP A 356 35.68 29.10 -5.28
CA ASP A 356 36.10 29.72 -6.54
C ASP A 356 35.22 29.31 -7.73
N GLU A 357 34.68 28.09 -7.70
CA GLU A 357 33.76 27.55 -8.70
C GLU A 357 32.40 28.29 -8.76
N PHE A 358 32.02 28.97 -7.69
CA PHE A 358 30.78 29.77 -7.60
C PHE A 358 31.04 31.27 -7.73
N LYS A 359 32.24 31.67 -8.15
CA LYS A 359 32.60 33.08 -8.29
C LYS A 359 31.72 33.79 -9.33
N GLY A 360 31.16 34.92 -8.94
CA GLY A 360 30.27 35.73 -9.76
C GLY A 360 28.83 35.20 -9.86
N TYR A 361 28.52 34.04 -9.27
CA TYR A 361 27.15 33.54 -9.20
C TYR A 361 26.35 34.32 -8.16
N VAL A 362 25.08 34.61 -8.49
CA VAL A 362 24.12 35.15 -7.53
C VAL A 362 22.99 34.17 -7.36
N PHE A 363 22.80 33.74 -6.11
CA PHE A 363 21.77 32.80 -5.73
C PHE A 363 20.65 33.51 -5.01
N ARG A 364 19.41 33.16 -5.33
CA ARG A 364 18.24 33.51 -4.54
C ARG A 364 17.83 32.33 -3.67
N ILE A 365 17.70 32.55 -2.37
CA ILE A 365 17.19 31.53 -1.45
C ILE A 365 15.73 31.27 -1.77
N SER A 366 15.38 30.07 -2.20
CA SER A 366 14.00 29.71 -2.59
C SER A 366 13.24 28.97 -1.48
N GLY A 367 13.96 28.34 -0.55
CA GLY A 367 13.42 27.54 0.52
C GLY A 367 14.48 26.68 1.18
N GLY A 368 14.02 25.69 1.92
CA GLY A 368 14.88 24.74 2.62
C GLY A 368 14.08 23.87 3.58
N ASN A 369 14.76 22.88 4.14
CA ASN A 369 14.23 21.93 5.08
C ASN A 369 15.11 21.88 6.33
N ASP A 370 14.46 21.89 7.49
CA ASP A 370 15.09 21.63 8.78
C ASP A 370 15.59 20.17 8.86
N LYS A 371 16.50 19.86 9.78
CA LYS A 371 17.02 18.49 10.04
C LYS A 371 15.92 17.43 10.24
N GLN A 372 14.75 17.82 10.75
CA GLN A 372 13.59 16.93 10.91
C GLN A 372 12.63 16.94 9.70
N GLY A 373 13.03 17.54 8.57
CA GLY A 373 12.26 17.58 7.33
C GLY A 373 11.17 18.65 7.26
N PHE A 374 11.02 19.51 8.27
CA PHE A 374 10.02 20.60 8.23
C PHE A 374 10.44 21.69 7.23
N PRO A 375 9.58 22.06 6.27
CA PRO A 375 9.92 23.04 5.23
C PRO A 375 9.83 24.47 5.74
N MET A 376 10.68 25.35 5.20
CA MET A 376 10.62 26.80 5.39
C MET A 376 9.34 27.39 4.77
N LYS A 377 8.81 28.44 5.40
CA LYS A 377 7.61 29.15 4.93
C LYS A 377 7.84 30.65 4.81
N GLN A 378 7.60 31.21 3.62
CA GLN A 378 7.67 32.67 3.39
C GLN A 378 6.73 33.41 4.34
N GLY A 379 7.24 34.51 4.91
CA GLY A 379 6.47 35.40 5.79
C GLY A 379 6.49 35.00 7.27
N VAL A 380 7.09 33.88 7.64
CA VAL A 380 7.33 33.51 9.04
C VAL A 380 8.71 34.03 9.44
N LEU A 381 8.78 35.25 9.96
CA LEU A 381 10.03 36.00 10.22
C LEU A 381 10.77 35.54 11.50
N LEU A 382 10.86 34.24 11.70
CA LEU A 382 11.59 33.63 12.80
C LEU A 382 12.63 32.65 12.20
N PRO A 383 13.75 32.41 12.88
CA PRO A 383 14.62 31.31 12.48
C PRO A 383 13.94 29.99 12.80
N HIS A 384 13.54 29.77 14.05
CA HIS A 384 13.00 28.51 14.56
C HIS A 384 11.60 28.13 14.00
N ARG A 385 11.12 26.94 14.40
CA ARG A 385 9.83 26.39 13.94
C ARG A 385 8.64 26.96 14.70
N VAL A 386 7.53 27.15 13.99
CA VAL A 386 6.25 27.64 14.54
C VAL A 386 5.09 26.76 14.09
N ARG A 387 4.08 26.61 14.93
CA ARG A 387 2.83 25.88 14.59
C ARG A 387 1.76 26.82 14.05
N LEU A 388 1.50 26.73 12.75
CA LEU A 388 0.49 27.54 12.06
C LEU A 388 -0.72 26.72 11.63
N LEU A 389 -1.89 27.35 11.62
CA LEU A 389 -3.12 26.77 11.07
C LEU A 389 -3.18 27.02 9.55
N LEU A 390 -2.90 25.98 8.76
CA LEU A 390 -2.81 26.05 7.29
C LEU A 390 -4.12 25.64 6.62
N SER A 391 -4.47 26.31 5.52
CA SER A 391 -5.64 26.02 4.68
C SER A 391 -5.24 25.66 3.24
N LYS A 392 -6.21 25.33 2.38
CA LYS A 392 -5.97 25.05 0.95
C LYS A 392 -5.32 26.26 0.27
N GLY A 393 -4.22 26.02 -0.46
CA GLY A 393 -3.48 27.05 -1.19
C GLY A 393 -2.28 27.62 -0.41
N HIS A 394 -2.18 27.36 0.90
CA HIS A 394 -0.97 27.69 1.66
C HIS A 394 0.17 26.71 1.29
N SER A 395 1.39 27.22 1.18
CA SER A 395 2.59 26.38 1.11
C SER A 395 2.71 25.49 2.35
N CYS A 396 3.44 24.36 2.21
CA CYS A 396 3.71 23.36 3.25
C CYS A 396 2.51 22.48 3.69
N TYR A 397 1.35 22.64 3.03
CA TYR A 397 0.16 21.82 3.30
C TYR A 397 -0.63 21.49 2.03
N ARG A 398 -0.96 20.20 1.87
CA ARG A 398 -1.87 19.70 0.86
C ARG A 398 -3.09 19.08 1.56
N PRO A 399 -4.26 19.73 1.52
CA PRO A 399 -5.45 19.25 2.22
C PRO A 399 -5.96 17.93 1.64
N ARG A 400 -6.53 17.08 2.49
CA ARG A 400 -7.13 15.80 2.08
C ARG A 400 -8.64 15.93 1.88
N ARG A 401 -9.28 16.83 2.64
CA ARG A 401 -10.71 17.15 2.49
C ARG A 401 -10.91 18.62 2.12
N THR A 402 -11.95 18.89 1.33
CA THR A 402 -12.33 20.26 0.97
C THR A 402 -12.74 21.05 2.21
N GLY A 403 -12.19 22.26 2.37
CA GLY A 403 -12.45 23.12 3.53
C GLY A 403 -11.62 22.79 4.78
N GLU A 404 -10.83 21.71 4.76
CA GLU A 404 -9.98 21.31 5.88
C GLU A 404 -8.91 22.37 6.17
N ARG A 405 -8.72 22.68 7.46
CA ARG A 405 -7.58 23.43 7.98
C ARG A 405 -6.85 22.55 8.98
N LYS A 406 -5.52 22.54 8.94
CA LYS A 406 -4.70 21.72 9.84
C LYS A 406 -3.58 22.54 10.47
N ARG A 407 -3.43 22.42 11.80
CA ARG A 407 -2.31 23.02 12.53
C ARG A 407 -1.06 22.18 12.30
N LYS A 408 -0.04 22.74 11.64
CA LYS A 408 1.23 22.06 11.34
C LYS A 408 2.40 22.92 11.79
N SER A 409 3.47 22.26 12.25
CA SER A 409 4.77 22.89 12.43
C SER A 409 5.39 23.22 11.07
N VAL A 410 5.92 24.43 10.93
CA VAL A 410 6.66 24.89 9.76
C VAL A 410 7.92 25.60 10.24
N ARG A 411 9.00 25.52 9.47
CA ARG A 411 10.23 26.26 9.72
C ARG A 411 10.03 27.71 9.28
N GLY A 412 10.61 28.67 10.01
CA GLY A 412 10.57 30.06 9.60
C GLY A 412 11.39 30.34 8.33
N CYS A 413 11.34 31.57 7.82
CA CYS A 413 11.98 31.94 6.56
C CYS A 413 13.42 32.45 6.71
N ILE A 414 13.91 32.63 7.94
CA ILE A 414 15.30 33.03 8.22
C ILE A 414 16.18 31.78 8.23
N VAL A 415 17.27 31.84 7.48
CA VAL A 415 18.26 30.76 7.36
C VAL A 415 19.14 30.72 8.60
N SER A 416 19.38 29.51 9.10
CA SER A 416 20.16 29.23 10.32
C SER A 416 20.81 27.84 10.19
N SER A 417 21.75 27.51 11.08
CA SER A 417 22.59 26.30 11.04
C SER A 417 21.83 24.97 11.27
N ASP A 418 20.60 25.06 11.77
CA ASP A 418 19.66 23.97 12.02
C ASP A 418 18.89 23.52 10.77
N LEU A 419 19.17 24.11 9.60
CA LEU A 419 18.72 23.58 8.31
C LEU A 419 19.62 22.44 7.84
N SER A 420 19.01 21.38 7.33
CA SER A 420 19.72 20.26 6.68
C SER A 420 19.93 20.53 5.19
N VAL A 421 18.92 21.09 4.52
CA VAL A 421 18.98 21.41 3.10
C VAL A 421 18.56 22.85 2.87
N LEU A 422 19.34 23.59 2.09
CA LEU A 422 18.98 24.91 1.60
C LEU A 422 18.73 24.86 0.09
N SER A 423 17.58 25.33 -0.36
CA SER A 423 17.20 25.36 -1.78
C SER A 423 17.51 26.72 -2.39
N LEU A 424 18.44 26.74 -3.34
CA LEU A 424 18.91 27.94 -4.04
C LEU A 424 18.48 27.94 -5.50
N VAL A 425 18.24 29.13 -6.05
CA VAL A 425 17.92 29.33 -7.47
C VAL A 425 18.93 30.32 -8.05
N VAL A 426 19.59 29.95 -9.14
CA VAL A 426 20.50 30.83 -9.87
C VAL A 426 19.70 32.00 -10.46
N VAL A 427 20.09 33.23 -10.12
CA VAL A 427 19.57 34.47 -10.72
C VAL A 427 20.53 34.99 -11.77
N LYS A 428 21.82 35.03 -11.44
CA LYS A 428 22.91 35.39 -12.35
C LYS A 428 23.92 34.25 -12.39
N GLN A 429 24.23 33.79 -13.59
CA GLN A 429 25.30 32.81 -13.82
C GLN A 429 26.66 33.50 -13.67
N GLY A 430 27.60 32.83 -13.01
CA GLY A 430 28.96 33.31 -12.82
C GLY A 430 29.86 33.03 -14.03
N GLU A 431 31.17 33.13 -13.81
CA GLU A 431 32.17 33.03 -14.88
C GLU A 431 32.49 31.58 -15.29
N GLN A 432 32.55 30.67 -14.31
CA GLN A 432 32.86 29.26 -14.53
C GLN A 432 31.58 28.42 -14.62
N ASP A 433 31.57 27.41 -15.48
CA ASP A 433 30.46 26.48 -15.59
C ASP A 433 30.48 25.39 -14.52
N ILE A 434 29.31 25.07 -13.98
CA ILE A 434 29.15 24.05 -12.94
C ILE A 434 28.69 22.75 -13.62
N PRO A 435 29.45 21.64 -13.47
CA PRO A 435 29.14 20.39 -14.15
C PRO A 435 27.79 19.84 -13.69
N GLY A 436 26.92 19.52 -14.64
CA GLY A 436 25.57 19.01 -14.38
C GLY A 436 24.51 20.06 -14.01
N LEU A 437 24.86 21.35 -13.95
CA LEU A 437 23.90 22.44 -13.71
C LEU A 437 23.80 23.42 -14.88
N THR A 438 24.94 23.95 -15.36
CA THR A 438 24.99 24.88 -16.50
C THR A 438 25.38 24.20 -17.81
N ASP A 439 26.19 23.14 -17.72
CA ASP A 439 26.69 22.37 -18.87
C ASP A 439 25.57 21.67 -19.68
N THR A 440 24.61 21.05 -18.98
CA THR A 440 23.51 20.33 -19.63
C THR A 440 22.20 21.11 -19.58
N ALA A 441 21.36 20.96 -20.60
CA ALA A 441 20.03 21.55 -20.64
C ALA A 441 18.96 20.46 -20.78
N VAL A 442 17.97 20.46 -19.87
CA VAL A 442 16.85 19.53 -19.91
C VAL A 442 15.78 20.08 -20.85
N PRO A 443 15.39 19.34 -21.91
CA PRO A 443 14.35 19.81 -22.82
C PRO A 443 13.00 19.90 -22.11
N LYS A 444 12.19 20.88 -22.51
CA LYS A 444 10.83 21.06 -21.97
C LYS A 444 9.98 19.83 -22.26
N ARG A 445 9.55 19.13 -21.20
CA ARG A 445 8.74 17.91 -21.29
C ARG A 445 7.46 18.06 -22.10
N LEU A 446 6.79 19.21 -22.02
CA LEU A 446 5.51 19.46 -22.68
C LEU A 446 5.47 20.85 -23.32
N GLY A 447 4.94 20.90 -24.54
CA GLY A 447 4.62 22.15 -25.23
C GLY A 447 3.28 22.76 -24.78
N PRO A 448 3.00 24.01 -25.17
CA PRO A 448 1.72 24.65 -24.90
C PRO A 448 0.55 23.92 -25.57
N LYS A 449 -0.52 23.63 -24.81
CA LYS A 449 -1.74 22.94 -25.33
C LYS A 449 -2.83 23.88 -25.86
N ARG A 450 -2.81 25.15 -25.48
CA ARG A 450 -3.87 26.14 -25.80
C ARG A 450 -3.48 26.91 -27.06
N ALA A 451 -4.39 27.06 -28.02
CA ALA A 451 -4.14 27.75 -29.29
C ALA A 451 -3.47 29.13 -29.11
N SER A 452 -3.97 29.96 -28.20
CA SER A 452 -3.38 31.29 -27.95
C SER A 452 -1.96 31.25 -27.34
N LYS A 453 -1.61 30.20 -26.58
CA LYS A 453 -0.26 30.04 -26.04
C LYS A 453 0.70 29.49 -27.10
N ILE A 454 0.22 28.64 -28.00
CA ILE A 454 1.01 28.13 -29.14
C ILE A 454 1.40 29.30 -30.04
N ARG A 455 0.43 30.15 -30.41
CA ARG A 455 0.69 31.34 -31.24
C ARG A 455 1.73 32.26 -30.62
N LYS A 456 1.59 32.58 -29.33
CA LYS A 456 2.59 33.38 -28.61
C LYS A 456 3.97 32.71 -28.53
N PHE A 457 4.02 31.39 -28.40
CA PHE A 457 5.28 30.66 -28.27
C PHE A 457 6.09 30.67 -29.56
N PHE A 458 5.41 30.56 -30.71
CA PHE A 458 6.03 30.57 -32.04
C PHE A 458 5.96 31.94 -32.74
N ASN A 459 5.55 32.99 -32.02
CA ASN A 459 5.31 34.33 -32.58
C ASN A 459 4.41 34.34 -33.84
N LEU A 460 3.43 33.44 -33.89
CA LEU A 460 2.47 33.33 -34.99
C LEU A 460 1.38 34.38 -34.89
N SER A 461 0.85 34.78 -36.04
CA SER A 461 -0.32 35.64 -36.15
C SER A 461 -1.61 34.90 -35.81
N HIS A 462 -2.72 35.64 -35.75
CA HIS A 462 -4.04 35.03 -35.56
C HIS A 462 -4.53 34.28 -36.82
N ALA A 463 -4.06 34.68 -38.00
CA ALA A 463 -4.42 34.05 -39.26
C ALA A 463 -3.80 32.65 -39.40
N ASP A 464 -2.64 32.46 -38.79
CA ASP A 464 -1.90 31.20 -38.89
C ASP A 464 -2.65 30.04 -38.24
N ASP A 465 -2.69 28.94 -38.99
CA ASP A 465 -3.38 27.73 -38.57
C ASP A 465 -2.53 26.93 -37.60
N VAL A 466 -3.14 26.56 -36.48
CA VAL A 466 -2.52 25.77 -35.42
C VAL A 466 -3.29 24.46 -35.23
N ARG A 467 -3.90 23.94 -36.29
CA ARG A 467 -4.69 22.69 -36.26
C ARG A 467 -3.78 21.47 -36.15
N ASN A 468 -3.76 20.86 -34.96
CA ASN A 468 -3.18 19.55 -34.66
C ASN A 468 -4.14 18.83 -33.67
N PRO A 469 -4.17 17.48 -33.54
CA PRO A 469 -5.17 16.83 -32.71
C PRO A 469 -4.96 17.23 -31.24
N LYS A 470 -6.08 17.50 -30.55
CA LYS A 470 -6.18 17.80 -29.10
C LYS A 470 -5.73 19.20 -28.64
N ILE A 471 -5.63 20.19 -29.53
CA ILE A 471 -5.42 21.60 -29.14
C ILE A 471 -6.69 22.20 -28.52
N GLN A 472 -6.55 22.78 -27.33
CA GLN A 472 -7.68 23.35 -26.60
C GLN A 472 -7.94 24.81 -26.99
N ARG A 473 -9.22 25.19 -26.95
CA ARG A 473 -9.71 26.54 -27.29
C ARG A 473 -9.42 26.95 -28.74
N LEU A 474 -9.35 25.99 -29.66
CA LEU A 474 -9.37 26.26 -31.08
C LEU A 474 -10.80 26.66 -31.51
N VAL A 475 -10.91 27.64 -32.39
CA VAL A 475 -12.20 27.99 -33.03
C VAL A 475 -12.45 26.97 -34.13
N THR A 476 -13.45 26.10 -33.92
CA THR A 476 -13.86 25.09 -34.91
C THR A 476 -15.29 25.36 -35.40
N PRO A 477 -15.68 24.85 -36.59
CA PRO A 477 -17.05 24.98 -37.10
C PRO A 477 -18.11 24.53 -36.09
N ALA A 478 -17.87 23.43 -35.37
CA ALA A 478 -18.75 22.93 -34.31
C ALA A 478 -18.90 23.94 -33.15
N THR A 479 -17.82 24.59 -32.71
CA THR A 479 -17.90 25.63 -31.65
C THR A 479 -18.70 26.84 -32.12
N LEU A 480 -18.55 27.25 -33.38
CA LEU A 480 -19.31 28.34 -33.99
C LEU A 480 -20.79 27.98 -34.11
N GLN A 481 -21.10 26.77 -34.55
CA GLN A 481 -22.47 26.25 -34.64
C GLN A 481 -23.15 26.22 -33.27
N ARG A 482 -22.47 25.70 -32.23
CA ARG A 482 -22.98 25.72 -30.85
C ARG A 482 -23.24 27.14 -30.34
N LYS A 483 -22.36 28.09 -30.67
CA LYS A 483 -22.54 29.51 -30.33
C LYS A 483 -23.77 30.10 -31.04
N ARG A 484 -23.92 29.87 -32.34
CA ARG A 484 -25.09 30.30 -33.14
C ARG A 484 -26.39 29.69 -32.60
N HIS A 485 -26.39 28.38 -32.31
CA HIS A 485 -27.52 27.66 -31.75
C HIS A 485 -27.98 28.22 -30.39
N ARG A 486 -27.04 28.51 -29.48
CA ARG A 486 -27.37 29.14 -28.18
C ARG A 486 -28.03 30.51 -28.35
N VAL A 487 -27.55 31.32 -29.29
CA VAL A 487 -28.15 32.62 -29.61
C VAL A 487 -29.55 32.44 -30.20
N ALA A 488 -29.73 31.50 -31.12
CA ALA A 488 -31.03 31.17 -31.71
C ALA A 488 -32.05 30.71 -30.67
N ILE A 489 -31.65 29.85 -29.72
CA ILE A 489 -32.52 29.43 -28.60
C ILE A 489 -32.93 30.63 -27.76
N LYS A 490 -31.99 31.52 -27.40
CA LYS A 490 -32.30 32.71 -26.60
C LYS A 490 -33.33 33.59 -27.29
N ARG A 491 -33.19 33.79 -28.61
CA ARG A 491 -34.14 34.54 -29.43
C ARG A 491 -35.51 33.86 -29.47
N ARG A 492 -35.57 32.56 -29.78
CA ARG A 492 -36.82 31.78 -29.82
C ARG A 492 -37.57 31.81 -28.49
N ARG A 493 -36.86 31.71 -27.36
CA ARG A 493 -37.47 31.82 -26.03
C ARG A 493 -38.08 33.20 -25.77
N ALA A 494 -37.43 34.26 -26.23
CA ALA A 494 -37.95 35.62 -26.09
C ALA A 494 -39.18 35.86 -26.99
N GLU A 495 -39.17 35.33 -28.22
CA GLU A 495 -40.31 35.39 -29.14
C GLU A 495 -41.51 34.63 -28.58
N ALA A 496 -41.32 33.37 -28.16
CA ALA A 496 -42.38 32.57 -27.53
C ALA A 496 -42.96 33.23 -26.26
N SER A 497 -42.12 33.89 -25.44
CA SER A 497 -42.59 34.64 -24.28
C SER A 497 -43.46 35.83 -24.67
N LYS A 498 -43.11 36.54 -25.74
CA LYS A 498 -43.90 37.68 -26.25
C LYS A 498 -45.24 37.20 -26.85
N GLU A 499 -45.22 36.09 -27.58
CA GLU A 499 -46.41 35.47 -28.15
C GLU A 499 -47.36 35.02 -27.03
N ALA A 500 -46.85 34.32 -26.01
CA ALA A 500 -47.65 33.90 -24.85
C ALA A 500 -48.22 35.09 -24.07
N GLU A 501 -47.46 36.18 -23.92
CA GLU A 501 -47.95 37.42 -23.30
C GLU A 501 -49.07 38.07 -24.14
N ALA A 502 -48.92 38.09 -25.46
CA ALA A 502 -49.94 38.61 -26.37
C ALA A 502 -51.22 37.76 -26.32
N GLU A 503 -51.09 36.44 -26.35
CA GLU A 503 -52.21 35.50 -26.22
C GLU A 503 -52.93 35.66 -24.88
N TYR A 504 -52.18 35.78 -23.78
CA TYR A 504 -52.73 36.01 -22.45
C TYR A 504 -53.47 37.36 -22.35
N LYS A 505 -52.92 38.43 -22.94
CA LYS A 505 -53.60 39.74 -23.01
C LYS A 505 -54.91 39.67 -23.79
N GLN A 506 -54.93 38.94 -24.91
CA GLN A 506 -56.15 38.71 -25.69
C GLN A 506 -57.20 37.94 -24.87
N LEU A 507 -56.79 36.89 -24.15
CA LEU A 507 -57.67 36.11 -23.28
C LEU A 507 -58.26 36.97 -22.15
N LEU A 508 -57.44 37.81 -21.51
CA LEU A 508 -57.92 38.74 -20.49
C LEU A 508 -58.93 39.73 -21.06
N ALA A 509 -58.67 40.33 -22.22
CA ALA A 509 -59.59 41.23 -22.89
C ALA A 509 -60.94 40.55 -23.17
N LYS A 510 -60.91 39.29 -23.65
CA LYS A 510 -62.12 38.48 -23.88
C LYS A 510 -62.93 38.27 -22.58
N ARG A 511 -62.27 37.87 -21.48
CA ARG A 511 -62.95 37.68 -20.17
C ARG A 511 -63.54 38.98 -19.62
N VAL A 512 -62.85 40.11 -19.79
CA VAL A 512 -63.37 41.43 -19.40
C VAL A 512 -64.60 41.81 -20.24
N LYS A 513 -64.61 41.47 -21.53
CA LYS A 513 -65.78 41.69 -22.40
C LYS A 513 -66.97 40.84 -21.98
N GLU A 514 -66.78 39.54 -21.79
CA GLU A 514 -67.83 38.60 -21.36
C GLU A 514 -68.43 38.99 -19.99
N THR A 515 -67.60 39.43 -19.04
CA THR A 515 -68.09 39.89 -17.72
C THR A 515 -68.90 41.18 -17.81
N LYS A 516 -68.49 42.12 -18.68
CA LYS A 516 -69.26 43.34 -18.97
C LYS A 516 -70.61 43.00 -19.60
N GLU A 517 -70.62 42.08 -20.57
CA GLU A 517 -71.85 41.62 -21.24
C GLU A 517 -72.81 40.93 -20.26
N LYS A 518 -72.32 40.01 -19.42
CA LYS A 518 -73.12 39.37 -18.35
C LYS A 518 -73.69 40.39 -17.35
N LYS A 519 -72.90 41.41 -16.98
CA LYS A 519 -73.36 42.48 -16.08
C LYS A 519 -74.45 43.34 -16.75
N LEU A 520 -74.31 43.62 -18.04
CA LEU A 520 -75.31 44.34 -18.83
C LEU A 520 -76.61 43.52 -18.98
N GLU A 521 -76.49 42.22 -19.27
CA GLU A 521 -77.62 41.29 -19.36
C GLU A 521 -78.38 41.21 -18.04
N ARG A 522 -77.68 41.02 -16.91
CA ARG A 522 -78.30 41.06 -15.56
C ARG A 522 -79.03 42.38 -15.30
N ARG A 523 -78.46 43.51 -15.72
CA ARG A 523 -79.12 44.81 -15.59
C ARG A 523 -80.41 44.84 -16.42
N ARG A 524 -80.36 44.40 -17.68
CA ARG A 524 -81.51 44.35 -18.59
C ARG A 524 -82.62 43.43 -18.07
N THR A 525 -82.30 42.25 -17.56
CA THR A 525 -83.28 41.32 -17.00
C THR A 525 -83.90 41.88 -15.71
N SER A 526 -83.11 42.48 -14.83
CA SER A 526 -83.62 43.12 -13.61
C SER A 526 -84.52 44.33 -13.89
N SER A 527 -84.25 45.11 -14.94
CA SER A 527 -85.12 46.22 -15.35
C SER A 527 -86.43 45.71 -15.97
N MET A 528 -86.39 44.65 -16.77
CA MET A 528 -87.60 44.06 -17.37
C MET A 528 -88.50 43.38 -16.32
N GLN A 529 -87.93 42.73 -15.30
CA GLN A 529 -88.71 42.15 -14.20
C GLN A 529 -89.40 43.22 -13.35
N LYS A 530 -88.74 44.36 -13.09
CA LYS A 530 -89.36 45.49 -12.38
C LYS A 530 -90.51 46.13 -13.16
N SER A 531 -90.40 46.24 -14.48
CA SER A 531 -91.49 46.76 -15.32
C SER A 531 -92.66 45.80 -15.50
N ALA A 532 -92.48 44.50 -15.21
CA ALA A 532 -93.54 43.50 -15.29
C ALA A 532 -94.25 43.24 -13.94
N SER A 533 -93.75 43.83 -12.85
CA SER A 533 -94.28 43.70 -11.48
C SER A 533 -94.88 45.01 -10.93
N ALA A 534 -94.90 46.06 -11.75
CA ALA A 534 -95.69 47.28 -11.58
C ALA A 534 -96.84 47.25 -12.58
#